data_AF-A0A1Y3NHG5-F1
#
_entry.id   AF-A0A1Y3NHG5-F1
#
_cell.length_a   1.000
_cell.length_b   1.000
_cell.length_c   1.000
_cell.angle_alpha   90.00
_cell.angle_beta   90.00
_cell.angle_gamma   90.00
#
_symmetry.space_group_name_H-M   'P 1'
#
loop_
_entity.id
_entity.type
_entity.pdbx_description
1 polymer ?
#
loop_
_entity_poly.entity_id
_entity_poly.type
_entity_poly.pdbx_seq_one_letter_code
_entity_poly.pdbx_strand_id
1 'polypeptide(L)'
;MNRNQEALTMYNLAQEISKDNPLIRFRKAHLLTIMKRYKEALDQLLYLKDIIQECNVFFLMGKIYAKLGDTQNALLAYTQAQDYLKPKSSNMVKEAIGFIESNDI
;
A
#
# COMPACT_ATOMS: atom_id res chain seq x y z
N MET A 1 3.53 -25.83 -4.17
CA MET A 1 2.92 -24.93 -5.16
C MET A 1 2.65 -23.60 -4.48
N ASN A 2 3.28 -22.52 -4.95
CA ASN A 2 3.32 -21.24 -4.26
C ASN A 2 2.07 -20.45 -4.63
N ARG A 3 0.96 -20.64 -3.88
CA ARG A 3 -0.36 -20.04 -4.15
C ARG A 3 -0.31 -18.53 -4.44
N ASN A 4 0.69 -17.83 -3.89
CA ASN A 4 0.92 -16.41 -4.15
C ASN A 4 1.39 -16.12 -5.59
N GLN A 5 2.17 -17.00 -6.20
CA GLN A 5 2.60 -16.85 -7.60
C GLN A 5 1.42 -17.11 -8.56
N GLU A 6 0.59 -18.12 -8.30
CA GLU A 6 -0.63 -18.37 -9.07
C GLU A 6 -1.59 -17.18 -8.98
N ALA A 7 -1.82 -16.66 -7.77
CA ALA A 7 -2.64 -15.47 -7.58
C ALA A 7 -2.08 -14.25 -8.32
N LEU A 8 -0.76 -14.07 -8.36
CA LEU A 8 -0.13 -12.98 -9.09
C LEU A 8 -0.35 -13.11 -10.61
N THR A 9 -0.24 -14.32 -11.17
CA THR A 9 -0.55 -14.59 -12.58
C THR A 9 -2.00 -14.25 -12.90
N MET A 10 -2.95 -14.64 -12.03
CA MET A 10 -4.36 -14.30 -12.19
C MET A 10 -4.60 -12.79 -12.16
N TYR A 11 -3.93 -12.05 -11.26
CA TYR A 11 -4.04 -10.60 -11.22
C TYR A 11 -3.43 -9.92 -12.45
N ASN A 12 -2.35 -10.46 -13.02
CA ASN A 12 -1.78 -9.95 -14.27
C ASN A 12 -2.77 -10.12 -15.43
N LEU A 13 -3.38 -11.29 -15.57
CA LEU A 13 -4.40 -11.53 -16.59
C LEU A 13 -5.63 -10.62 -16.38
N ALA A 14 -6.08 -10.47 -15.13
CA ALA A 14 -7.21 -9.60 -14.81
C ALA A 14 -6.90 -8.13 -15.14
N GLN A 15 -5.64 -7.70 -14.97
CA GLN A 15 -5.19 -6.36 -15.35
C GLN A 15 -5.12 -6.20 -16.88
N GLU A 16 -4.88 -7.24 -17.67
CA GLU A 16 -4.97 -7.18 -19.14
C GLU A 16 -6.42 -7.00 -19.61
N ILE A 17 -7.36 -7.68 -18.95
CA ILE A 17 -8.80 -7.64 -19.27
C ILE A 17 -9.44 -6.33 -18.77
N SER A 18 -9.01 -5.81 -17.62
CA SER A 18 -9.56 -4.61 -16.98
C SER A 18 -8.44 -3.70 -16.48
N LYS A 19 -7.80 -3.03 -17.43
CA LYS A 19 -6.58 -2.22 -17.23
C LYS A 19 -6.72 -1.10 -16.19
N ASP A 20 -7.91 -0.53 -16.10
CA ASP A 20 -8.18 0.64 -15.26
C ASP A 20 -8.93 0.32 -13.97
N ASN A 21 -9.11 -0.96 -13.63
CA ASN A 21 -9.79 -1.31 -12.39
C ASN A 21 -8.88 -1.09 -11.17
N PRO A 22 -9.17 -0.10 -10.29
CA PRO A 22 -8.28 0.23 -9.18
C PRO A 22 -8.19 -0.91 -8.14
N LEU A 23 -9.26 -1.68 -7.98
CA LEU A 23 -9.33 -2.78 -7.02
C LEU A 23 -8.38 -3.93 -7.38
N ILE A 24 -8.26 -4.26 -8.68
CA ILE A 24 -7.36 -5.32 -9.16
C ILE A 24 -5.92 -4.94 -8.85
N ARG A 25 -5.55 -3.69 -9.17
CA ARG A 25 -4.20 -3.18 -8.94
C ARG A 25 -3.87 -3.08 -7.45
N PHE A 26 -4.83 -2.70 -6.60
CA PHE A 26 -4.62 -2.64 -5.15
C PHE A 26 -4.40 -4.03 -4.56
N ARG A 27 -5.23 -5.01 -4.96
CA ARG A 27 -5.07 -6.41 -4.52
C ARG A 27 -3.74 -7.01 -4.98
N LYS A 28 -3.30 -6.70 -6.21
CA LYS A 28 -1.98 -7.06 -6.71
C LYS A 28 -0.85 -6.44 -5.88
N ALA A 29 -0.93 -5.15 -5.56
CA ALA A 29 0.05 -4.48 -4.70
C ALA A 29 0.12 -5.11 -3.30
N HIS A 30 -1.03 -5.45 -2.72
CA HIS A 30 -1.11 -6.13 -1.44
C HIS A 30 -0.45 -7.52 -1.48
N LEU A 31 -0.72 -8.30 -2.53
CA LEU A 31 -0.09 -9.61 -2.73
C LEU A 31 1.43 -9.49 -2.91
N LEU A 32 1.89 -8.52 -3.72
CA LEU A 32 3.32 -8.22 -3.89
C LEU A 32 4.00 -7.84 -2.56
N THR A 33 3.29 -7.12 -1.70
CA THR A 33 3.76 -6.78 -0.35
C THR A 33 3.95 -8.02 0.53
N ILE A 34 3.00 -8.97 0.49
CA ILE A 34 3.12 -10.26 1.21
C ILE A 34 4.30 -11.07 0.66
N MET A 35 4.54 -11.01 -0.64
CA MET A 35 5.68 -11.64 -1.32
C MET A 35 7.01 -10.90 -1.09
N LYS A 36 7.03 -9.82 -0.29
CA LYS A 36 8.19 -8.95 -0.04
C LYS A 36 8.76 -8.27 -1.30
N ARG A 37 7.97 -8.20 -2.38
CA ARG A 37 8.29 -7.52 -3.64
C ARG A 37 7.89 -6.04 -3.54
N TYR A 38 8.55 -5.34 -2.62
CA TYR A 38 8.15 -4.01 -2.18
C TYR A 38 8.19 -2.94 -3.28
N LYS A 39 9.22 -2.95 -4.14
CA LYS A 39 9.34 -1.99 -5.24
C LYS A 39 8.18 -2.10 -6.22
N GLU A 40 7.87 -3.32 -6.65
CA GLU A 40 6.76 -3.57 -7.57
C GLU A 40 5.40 -3.26 -6.94
N ALA A 41 5.24 -3.51 -5.64
CA ALA A 41 4.05 -3.11 -4.91
C ALA A 41 3.88 -1.57 -4.91
N LEU A 42 4.97 -0.82 -4.70
CA LEU A 42 4.95 0.63 -4.78
C LEU A 42 4.61 1.13 -6.18
N ASP A 43 5.13 0.54 -7.24
CA ASP A 43 4.78 0.95 -8.62
C ASP A 43 3.28 0.84 -8.88
N GLN A 44 2.64 -0.23 -8.38
CA GLN A 44 1.20 -0.39 -8.49
C GLN A 44 0.42 0.66 -7.68
N LEU A 45 0.91 1.02 -6.48
CA LEU A 45 0.25 2.00 -5.61
C LEU A 45 0.48 3.44 -6.07
N LEU A 46 1.64 3.74 -6.64
CA LEU A 46 1.96 5.03 -7.24
C LEU A 46 1.08 5.35 -8.44
N TYR A 47 0.73 4.34 -9.24
CA TYR A 47 -0.28 4.51 -10.28
C TYR A 47 -1.69 4.72 -9.67
N LEU A 48 -2.01 4.01 -8.59
CA LEU A 48 -3.32 4.12 -7.95
C LEU A 48 -3.57 5.48 -7.31
N LYS A 49 -2.57 6.09 -6.65
CA LYS A 49 -2.74 7.40 -6.00
C LYS A 49 -3.14 8.51 -6.99
N ASP A 50 -2.79 8.36 -8.26
CA ASP A 50 -3.10 9.35 -9.31
C ASP A 50 -4.55 9.21 -9.80
N ILE A 51 -5.19 8.07 -9.53
CA ILE A 51 -6.57 7.76 -9.95
C ILE A 51 -7.55 7.83 -8.77
N ILE A 52 -7.14 7.29 -7.61
CA ILE A 52 -7.95 7.20 -6.40
C ILE A 52 -7.16 7.70 -5.18
N GLN A 53 -7.74 8.66 -4.46
CA GLN A 53 -7.18 9.19 -3.22
C GLN A 53 -7.87 8.53 -2.02
N GLU A 54 -7.53 7.27 -1.77
CA GLU A 54 -8.09 6.51 -0.64
C GLU A 54 -7.03 6.26 0.44
N CYS A 55 -7.45 6.36 1.70
CA CYS A 55 -6.61 6.04 2.86
C CYS A 55 -5.87 4.69 2.72
N ASN A 56 -6.55 3.65 2.22
CA ASN A 56 -5.96 2.31 2.12
C ASN A 56 -4.73 2.27 1.21
N VAL A 57 -4.72 3.08 0.13
CA VAL A 57 -3.59 3.17 -0.80
C VAL A 57 -2.39 3.79 -0.09
N PHE A 58 -2.58 4.95 0.54
CA PHE A 58 -1.54 5.66 1.25
C PHE A 58 -1.02 4.89 2.47
N PHE A 59 -1.91 4.22 3.23
CA PHE A 59 -1.52 3.39 4.37
C PHE A 59 -0.64 2.22 3.95
N LEU A 60 -0.99 1.53 2.86
CA LEU A 60 -0.16 0.44 2.34
C LEU A 60 1.19 0.96 1.82
N MET A 61 1.22 2.12 1.16
CA MET A 61 2.47 2.77 0.77
C MET A 61 3.36 3.08 1.98
N GLY A 62 2.80 3.68 3.04
CA GLY A 62 3.54 3.97 4.28
C GLY A 62 4.14 2.72 4.90
N LYS A 63 3.39 1.62 4.92
CA LYS A 63 3.88 0.31 5.40
C LYS A 63 5.02 -0.23 4.56
N ILE A 64 4.97 -0.08 3.24
CA ILE A 64 6.04 -0.54 2.36
C ILE A 64 7.29 0.32 2.51
N TYR A 65 7.16 1.65 2.55
CA TYR A 65 8.28 2.56 2.78
C TYR A 65 8.99 2.29 4.11
N ALA A 66 8.22 2.07 5.19
CA ALA A 66 8.79 1.68 6.48
C ALA A 66 9.57 0.35 6.40
N LYS A 67 9.09 -0.62 5.61
CA LYS A 67 9.81 -1.88 5.38
C LYS A 67 11.07 -1.73 4.54
N LEU A 68 11.16 -0.68 3.73
CA LEU A 68 12.35 -0.33 2.95
C LEU A 68 13.34 0.55 3.73
N GLY A 69 12.99 0.96 4.96
CA GLY A 69 13.81 1.89 5.76
C GLY A 69 13.67 3.36 5.36
N ASP A 70 12.73 3.68 4.46
CA ASP A 70 12.46 5.05 4.02
C ASP A 70 11.44 5.69 4.97
N THR A 71 11.92 6.11 6.14
CA THR A 71 11.09 6.66 7.22
C THR A 71 10.42 7.97 6.82
N GLN A 72 11.07 8.81 6.00
CA GLN A 72 10.51 10.07 5.54
C GLN A 72 9.28 9.86 4.65
N ASN A 73 9.40 9.01 3.62
CA ASN A 73 8.26 8.72 2.75
C ASN A 73 7.19 7.89 3.47
N ALA A 74 7.58 7.05 4.44
CA ALA A 74 6.62 6.34 5.27
C ALA A 74 5.73 7.29 6.07
N LEU A 75 6.33 8.26 6.77
CA LEU A 75 5.60 9.25 7.55
C LEU A 75 4.67 10.09 6.67
N LEU A 76 5.18 10.61 5.55
CA LEU A 76 4.39 11.38 4.59
C LEU A 76 3.15 10.59 4.10
N ALA A 77 3.35 9.32 3.74
CA ALA A 77 2.26 8.47 3.28
C ALA A 77 1.24 8.17 4.40
N TYR A 78 1.67 8.01 5.65
CA TYR A 78 0.74 7.84 6.77
C TYR A 78 -0.03 9.11 7.10
N THR A 79 0.60 10.28 7.03
CA THR A 79 -0.08 11.57 7.18
C THR A 79 -1.15 11.75 6.10
N GLN A 80 -0.80 11.48 4.84
CA GLN A 80 -1.78 11.49 3.74
C GLN A 80 -2.90 10.47 3.99
N ALA A 81 -2.58 9.27 4.46
CA ALA A 81 -3.59 8.28 4.81
C ALA A 81 -4.57 8.80 5.88
N GLN A 82 -4.08 9.55 6.86
CA GLN A 82 -4.88 10.18 7.90
C GLN A 82 -5.81 11.26 7.35
N ASP A 83 -5.36 12.07 6.39
CA ASP A 83 -6.17 13.12 5.78
C ASP A 83 -7.36 12.56 4.99
N TYR A 84 -7.17 11.42 4.31
CA TYR A 84 -8.21 10.72 3.55
C TYR A 84 -9.02 9.71 4.37
N LEU A 85 -8.83 9.70 5.69
CA LEU A 85 -9.46 8.76 6.62
C LEU A 85 -10.85 9.28 7.01
N LYS A 86 -11.90 8.48 6.76
CA LYS A 86 -13.22 8.81 7.31
C LYS A 86 -13.17 8.72 8.85
N PRO A 87 -13.94 9.53 9.59
CA PRO A 87 -13.83 9.69 11.05
C PRO A 87 -13.87 8.40 11.89
N LYS A 88 -14.40 7.29 11.36
CA LYS A 88 -14.50 6.00 12.06
C LYS A 88 -13.21 5.17 12.08
N SER A 89 -12.19 5.52 11.30
CA SER A 89 -10.99 4.69 11.11
C SER A 89 -9.70 5.28 11.74
N SER A 90 -9.83 6.38 12.51
CA SER A 90 -8.74 7.22 13.03
C SER A 90 -7.65 6.52 13.85
N ASN A 91 -7.94 5.37 14.47
CA ASN A 91 -7.06 4.80 15.48
C ASN A 91 -5.88 4.04 14.88
N MET A 92 -6.08 3.30 13.77
CA MET A 92 -5.03 2.45 13.18
C MET A 92 -3.87 3.27 12.58
N VAL A 93 -4.17 4.44 12.00
CA VAL A 93 -3.13 5.31 11.42
C VAL A 93 -2.32 6.00 12.52
N LYS A 94 -2.99 6.43 13.61
CA LYS A 94 -2.33 7.04 14.77
C LYS A 94 -1.37 6.06 15.46
N GLU A 95 -1.76 4.80 15.60
CA GLU A 95 -0.90 3.74 16.13
C GLU A 95 0.34 3.49 15.25
N ALA A 96 0.16 3.50 13.92
CA ALA A 96 1.28 3.30 12.99
C ALA A 96 2.31 4.45 13.06
N ILE A 97 1.85 5.70 13.21
CA ILE A 97 2.73 6.88 13.37
C ILE A 97 3.51 6.79 14.69
N GLY A 98 2.81 6.51 15.80
CA GLY A 98 3.45 6.43 17.12
C GLY A 98 4.53 5.34 17.20
N PHE A 99 4.39 4.22 16.47
CA PHE A 99 5.40 3.16 16.43
C PHE A 99 6.70 3.57 15.70
N ILE A 100 6.61 4.50 14.74
CA ILE A 100 7.78 5.01 14.02
C ILE A 100 8.52 5.99 14.93
N GLU A 101 7.80 6.96 15.51
CA GLU A 101 8.38 7.99 16.39
C GLU A 101 9.06 7.38 17.63
N SER A 102 8.56 6.24 18.14
CA SER A 102 9.14 5.58 19.30
C SER A 102 10.41 4.76 19.02
N ASN A 103 10.68 4.39 17.76
CA ASN A 103 11.85 3.59 17.38
C ASN A 103 13.06 4.43 16.93
N ASP A 104 12.93 5.76 16.90
CA ASP A 104 14.00 6.71 16.58
C ASP A 104 14.71 7.27 17.86
N ILE A 105 14.56 6.61 19.02
CA ILE A 105 15.26 6.92 20.29
C ILE A 105 16.25 5.82 20.67
#